data_AF-A0A5A7YS35-F1
#
_entry.id   AF-A0A5A7YS35-F1
#
_cell.length_a   1.000
_cell.length_b   1.000
_cell.length_c   1.000
_cell.angle_alpha   90.00
_cell.angle_beta   90.00
_cell.angle_gamma   90.00
#
_symmetry.space_group_name_H-M   'P 1'
#
loop_
_entity.id
_entity.type
_entity.pdbx_description
1 polymer ?
#
loop_
_entity_poly.entity_id
_entity_poly.type
_entity_poly.pdbx_seq_one_letter_code
_entity_poly.pdbx_strand_id
1 'polypeptide(L)'
;AAPALPPQASIEITKATPTPPSLARPIRQAVLGVLGIFGFNPNPGSTNNPLLEALWGTYRRIESFLDNQPATARTTTITTSELIDDTVAITGTVTFEDPNNDPLRYTTTQGAHGTVTINPNGTFTYTPTDPHFTGTDTFTITANDDKNFHLHGPLAFLRPDWGHTSSATLTITLDKAGNVAPVITNHTGPTTSTDGKTTGIFTVTDLNGDPITLNLSQTTKGTVTYAITPDATTPGAHTVTYTYTPTFAARLAASYAGADTTETITITATDGTTTSNPLSITAT
;
A
#
# COMPACT_ATOMS: atom_id res chain seq x y z
N ALA A 1 -16.96 4.48 19.12
CA ALA A 1 -15.84 4.97 18.29
C ALA A 1 -16.22 4.74 16.84
N ALA A 2 -15.99 5.71 15.96
CA ALA A 2 -16.05 5.45 14.52
C ALA A 2 -14.92 4.46 14.17
N PRO A 3 -15.14 3.51 13.24
CA PRO A 3 -14.05 2.66 12.78
C PRO A 3 -12.94 3.53 12.18
N ALA A 4 -11.68 3.20 12.49
CA ALA A 4 -10.51 3.85 11.89
C ALA A 4 -10.64 3.77 10.36
N LEU A 5 -10.42 4.90 9.69
CA LEU A 5 -10.38 4.91 8.23
C LEU A 5 -9.12 4.14 7.81
N PRO A 6 -9.21 3.20 6.85
CA PRO A 6 -8.04 2.48 6.39
C PRO A 6 -7.03 3.46 5.77
N PRO A 7 -5.73 3.11 5.80
CA PRO A 7 -4.69 3.87 5.12
C PRO A 7 -5.04 4.12 3.67
N GLN A 8 -4.92 5.38 3.26
CA GLN A 8 -5.15 5.79 1.89
C GLN A 8 -3.91 5.43 1.09
N ALA A 9 -4.06 4.40 0.26
CA ALA A 9 -3.10 4.05 -0.75
C ALA A 9 -3.56 4.61 -2.10
N SER A 10 -2.63 5.18 -2.86
CA SER A 10 -2.85 5.48 -4.27
C SER A 10 -1.84 4.70 -5.11
N ILE A 11 -2.22 4.43 -6.36
CA ILE A 11 -1.35 3.73 -7.30
C ILE A 11 -1.48 4.33 -8.68
N GLU A 12 -0.37 4.40 -9.37
CA GLU A 12 -0.30 4.85 -10.76
C GLU A 12 0.72 4.03 -11.56
N ILE A 13 0.49 3.97 -12.88
CA ILE A 13 1.48 3.46 -13.83
C ILE A 13 2.36 4.64 -14.22
N THR A 14 3.60 4.67 -13.73
CA THR A 14 4.54 5.75 -14.03
C THR A 14 5.32 5.51 -15.32
N LYS A 15 5.37 4.26 -15.79
CA LYS A 15 5.95 3.92 -17.09
C LYS A 15 5.35 2.65 -17.67
N ALA A 16 4.77 2.76 -18.87
CA ALA A 16 4.48 1.62 -19.73
C ALA A 16 5.52 1.59 -20.85
N THR A 17 6.22 0.47 -21.02
CA THR A 17 7.17 0.32 -22.13
C THR A 17 6.55 -0.62 -23.16
N PRO A 18 5.97 -0.11 -24.26
CA PRO A 18 5.55 -0.97 -25.36
C PRO A 18 6.79 -1.52 -26.07
N THR A 19 6.73 -2.77 -26.50
CA THR A 19 7.77 -3.38 -27.34
C THR A 19 7.80 -2.68 -28.71
N PRO A 20 8.94 -2.70 -29.43
CA PRO A 20 9.11 -1.92 -30.65
C PRO A 20 8.06 -2.24 -31.72
N PRO A 21 7.67 -1.27 -32.56
CA PRO A 21 6.65 -1.48 -33.58
C PRO A 21 7.08 -2.52 -34.62
N SER A 22 6.14 -3.38 -35.02
CA SER A 22 6.39 -4.36 -36.07
C SER A 22 6.56 -3.69 -37.44
N LEU A 23 7.55 -4.16 -38.22
CA LEU A 23 7.75 -3.76 -39.62
C LEU A 23 6.76 -4.44 -40.59
N ALA A 24 5.77 -5.17 -40.07
CA ALA A 24 4.89 -6.00 -40.87
C ALA A 24 3.71 -5.23 -41.49
N ARG A 25 3.25 -4.14 -40.86
CA ARG A 25 2.12 -3.33 -41.36
C ARG A 25 2.29 -2.84 -42.82
N PRO A 26 3.45 -2.35 -43.28
CA PRO A 26 3.65 -1.94 -44.68
C PRO A 26 3.67 -3.12 -45.68
N ILE A 27 4.29 -4.24 -45.31
CA ILE A 27 4.40 -5.43 -46.17
C ILE A 27 3.02 -6.06 -46.35
N ARG A 28 2.23 -6.13 -45.28
CA ARG A 28 0.82 -6.52 -45.32
C ARG A 28 0.02 -5.69 -46.32
N GLN A 29 0.13 -4.36 -46.27
CA GLN A 29 -0.61 -3.49 -47.21
C GLN A 29 -0.19 -3.71 -48.66
N ALA A 30 1.10 -3.98 -48.93
CA ALA A 30 1.59 -4.28 -50.26
C ALA A 30 1.06 -5.63 -50.80
N VAL A 31 1.11 -6.70 -49.98
CA VAL A 31 0.61 -8.04 -50.35
C VAL A 31 -0.91 -7.99 -50.56
N LEU A 32 -1.64 -7.34 -49.66
CA LEU A 32 -3.09 -7.18 -49.78
C LEU A 32 -3.49 -6.31 -50.97
N GLY A 33 -2.69 -5.29 -51.30
CA GLY A 33 -2.88 -4.48 -52.51
C GLY A 33 -2.74 -5.32 -53.79
N VAL A 34 -1.74 -6.18 -53.87
CA VAL A 34 -1.53 -7.08 -55.03
C VAL A 34 -2.61 -8.15 -55.12
N LEU A 35 -2.98 -8.78 -53.99
CA LEU A 35 -4.03 -9.79 -53.95
C LEU A 35 -5.41 -9.18 -54.27
N GLY A 36 -5.67 -7.94 -53.83
CA GLY A 36 -6.89 -7.20 -54.16
C GLY A 36 -7.13 -7.01 -55.65
N ILE A 37 -6.08 -6.92 -56.47
CA ILE A 37 -6.16 -6.88 -57.94
C ILE A 37 -6.78 -8.17 -58.50
N PHE A 38 -6.60 -9.29 -57.81
CA PHE A 38 -7.20 -10.59 -58.14
C PHE A 38 -8.54 -10.84 -57.42
N GLY A 39 -9.16 -9.81 -56.85
CA GLY A 39 -10.46 -9.91 -56.16
C GLY A 39 -10.38 -10.44 -54.72
N PHE A 40 -9.18 -10.53 -54.14
CA PHE A 40 -9.03 -10.91 -52.73
C PHE A 40 -9.25 -9.69 -51.80
N ASN A 41 -10.40 -9.66 -51.12
CA ASN A 41 -10.62 -8.72 -50.00
C ASN A 41 -10.27 -9.39 -48.66
N PRO A 42 -9.23 -8.96 -47.94
CA PRO A 42 -8.78 -9.56 -46.67
C PRO A 42 -9.65 -9.30 -45.46
N ASN A 43 -10.61 -8.39 -45.60
CA ASN A 43 -11.61 -8.14 -44.60
C ASN A 43 -13.00 -8.22 -45.27
N PRO A 44 -13.37 -9.39 -45.81
CA PRO A 44 -14.70 -9.51 -46.35
C PRO A 44 -15.68 -9.43 -45.18
N GLY A 45 -16.75 -8.64 -45.30
CA GLY A 45 -17.93 -8.93 -44.48
C GLY A 45 -18.36 -10.38 -44.72
N SER A 46 -19.06 -10.99 -43.75
CA SER A 46 -19.61 -12.36 -43.82
C SER A 46 -19.75 -12.90 -45.25
N THR A 47 -18.84 -13.78 -45.69
CA THR A 47 -18.99 -14.42 -46.99
C THR A 47 -19.86 -15.66 -46.83
N ASN A 48 -20.79 -15.89 -47.75
CA ASN A 48 -21.57 -17.13 -47.77
C ASN A 48 -20.79 -18.31 -48.39
N ASN A 49 -19.46 -18.20 -48.52
CA ASN A 49 -18.61 -19.17 -49.21
C ASN A 49 -17.63 -19.83 -48.21
N PRO A 50 -17.84 -21.10 -47.83
CA PRO A 50 -17.02 -21.77 -46.81
C PRO A 50 -15.57 -21.98 -47.23
N LEU A 51 -15.27 -22.11 -48.54
CA LEU A 51 -13.89 -22.21 -49.04
C LEU A 51 -13.15 -20.88 -48.90
N LEU A 52 -13.84 -19.77 -49.17
CA LEU A 52 -13.27 -18.44 -49.03
C LEU A 52 -13.05 -18.09 -47.56
N GLU A 53 -13.97 -18.46 -46.67
CA GLU A 53 -13.77 -18.34 -45.22
C GLU A 53 -12.58 -19.18 -44.71
N ALA A 54 -12.40 -20.40 -45.22
CA ALA A 54 -11.26 -21.25 -44.85
C ALA A 54 -9.92 -20.66 -45.33
N LEU A 55 -9.86 -20.13 -46.54
CA LEU A 55 -8.69 -19.44 -47.08
C LEU A 55 -8.36 -18.18 -46.27
N TRP A 56 -9.36 -17.35 -45.96
CA TRP A 56 -9.18 -16.16 -45.12
C TRP A 56 -8.79 -16.49 -43.69
N GLY A 57 -9.39 -17.53 -43.11
CA GLY A 57 -9.01 -18.05 -41.80
C GLY A 57 -7.55 -18.49 -41.76
N THR A 58 -7.08 -19.17 -42.81
CA THR A 58 -5.68 -19.62 -42.91
C THR A 58 -4.73 -18.44 -43.07
N TYR A 59 -5.05 -17.47 -43.94
CA TYR A 59 -4.26 -16.25 -44.10
C TYR A 59 -4.16 -15.46 -42.80
N ARG A 60 -5.29 -15.21 -42.12
CA ARG A 60 -5.33 -14.50 -40.83
C ARG A 60 -4.51 -15.20 -39.75
N ARG A 61 -4.51 -16.54 -39.71
CA ARG A 61 -3.67 -17.32 -38.79
C ARG A 61 -2.18 -17.17 -39.07
N ILE A 62 -1.77 -17.10 -40.34
CA ILE A 62 -0.38 -16.86 -40.71
C ILE A 62 0.03 -15.42 -40.34
N GLU A 63 -0.84 -14.44 -40.59
CA GLU A 63 -0.61 -13.06 -40.16
C GLU A 63 -0.47 -12.94 -38.64
N SER A 64 -1.42 -13.49 -37.87
CA SER A 64 -1.38 -13.41 -36.40
C SER A 64 -0.17 -14.14 -35.82
N PHE A 65 0.31 -15.19 -36.50
CA PHE A 65 1.51 -15.90 -36.10
C PHE A 65 2.80 -15.11 -36.39
N LEU A 66 2.89 -14.43 -37.55
CA LEU A 66 4.10 -13.72 -37.98
C LEU A 66 4.18 -12.27 -37.47
N ASP A 67 3.04 -11.64 -37.25
CA ASP A 67 2.87 -10.23 -36.85
C ASP A 67 2.02 -10.15 -35.58
N ASN A 68 2.40 -10.96 -34.59
CA ASN A 68 1.81 -10.85 -33.27
C ASN A 68 2.21 -9.51 -32.65
N GLN A 69 1.29 -8.90 -31.90
CA GLN A 69 1.54 -7.66 -31.18
C GLN A 69 1.66 -7.97 -29.70
N PRO A 70 2.66 -7.40 -29.03
CA PRO A 70 2.83 -7.59 -27.61
C PRO A 70 1.69 -6.98 -26.80
N ALA A 71 1.45 -7.57 -25.64
CA ALA A 71 0.55 -6.98 -24.67
C ALA A 71 0.98 -5.55 -24.26
N THR A 72 0.03 -4.68 -23.98
CA THR A 72 0.28 -3.30 -23.53
C THR A 72 -0.41 -3.05 -22.20
N ALA A 73 0.33 -2.52 -21.23
CA ALA A 73 -0.23 -2.11 -19.95
C ALA A 73 -1.30 -1.02 -20.14
N ARG A 74 -2.48 -1.21 -19.55
CA ARG A 74 -3.64 -0.35 -19.81
C ARG A 74 -4.13 0.36 -18.57
N THR A 75 -4.52 -0.38 -17.54
CA THR A 75 -4.99 0.21 -16.28
C THR A 75 -4.38 -0.48 -15.07
N THR A 76 -4.34 0.26 -13.96
CA THR A 76 -4.11 -0.30 -12.64
C THR A 76 -5.12 0.30 -11.66
N THR A 77 -5.53 -0.49 -10.68
CA THR A 77 -6.46 -0.07 -9.63
C THR A 77 -6.08 -0.70 -8.30
N ILE A 78 -6.37 0.00 -7.21
CA ILE A 78 -6.41 -0.60 -5.87
C ILE A 78 -7.82 -1.15 -5.65
N THR A 79 -7.89 -2.38 -5.13
CA THR A 79 -9.15 -3.04 -4.77
C THR A 79 -9.41 -2.91 -3.27
N THR A 80 -8.39 -3.17 -2.44
CA THR A 80 -8.47 -3.00 -0.98
C THR A 80 -7.17 -2.46 -0.40
N SER A 81 -7.30 -1.77 0.73
CA SER A 81 -6.22 -1.40 1.66
C SER A 81 -6.69 -1.83 3.04
N GLU A 82 -6.06 -2.85 3.62
CA GLU A 82 -6.47 -3.45 4.89
C GLU A 82 -5.27 -3.57 5.84
N LEU A 83 -5.52 -3.43 7.14
CA LEU A 83 -4.51 -3.62 8.17
C LEU A 83 -4.51 -5.09 8.60
N ILE A 84 -3.38 -5.78 8.42
CA ILE A 84 -3.17 -7.18 8.81
C ILE A 84 -1.94 -7.22 9.71
N ASP A 85 -2.11 -7.60 10.98
CA ASP A 85 -1.04 -7.64 11.99
C ASP A 85 -0.21 -6.34 12.01
N ASP A 86 -0.90 -5.21 12.16
CA ASP A 86 -0.36 -3.84 12.13
C ASP A 86 0.33 -3.40 10.84
N THR A 87 0.31 -4.23 9.79
CA THR A 87 0.89 -3.93 8.49
C THR A 87 -0.19 -3.70 7.44
N VAL A 88 -0.05 -2.64 6.65
CA VAL A 88 -0.98 -2.37 5.56
C VAL A 88 -0.73 -3.32 4.39
N ALA A 89 -1.72 -4.15 4.06
CA ALA A 89 -1.73 -4.94 2.84
C ALA A 89 -2.57 -4.23 1.77
N ILE A 90 -1.94 -3.91 0.64
CA ILE A 90 -2.60 -3.31 -0.52
C ILE A 90 -2.84 -4.39 -1.56
N THR A 91 -4.10 -4.62 -1.92
CA THR A 91 -4.44 -5.45 -3.07
C THR A 91 -4.86 -4.59 -4.25
N GLY A 92 -4.43 -4.98 -5.44
CA GLY A 92 -4.75 -4.26 -6.66
C GLY A 92 -4.83 -5.16 -7.88
N THR A 93 -5.16 -4.55 -9.00
CA THR A 93 -5.11 -5.22 -10.31
C THR A 93 -4.29 -4.40 -11.29
N VAL A 94 -3.56 -5.09 -12.15
CA VAL A 94 -2.99 -4.51 -13.36
C VAL A 94 -3.57 -5.24 -14.56
N THR A 95 -3.92 -4.50 -15.60
CA THR A 95 -4.42 -5.08 -16.85
C THR A 95 -3.45 -4.81 -17.98
N PHE A 96 -3.17 -5.86 -18.75
CA PHE A 96 -2.47 -5.78 -20.01
C PHE A 96 -3.45 -6.20 -21.10
N GLU A 97 -3.51 -5.44 -22.18
CA GLU A 97 -4.31 -5.74 -23.36
C GLU A 97 -3.42 -6.29 -24.45
N ASP A 98 -3.74 -7.49 -24.91
CA ASP A 98 -3.05 -8.16 -26.02
C ASP A 98 -3.95 -8.11 -27.27
N PRO A 99 -3.53 -7.44 -28.36
CA PRO A 99 -4.35 -7.31 -29.56
C PRO A 99 -4.66 -8.65 -30.26
N ASN A 100 -3.82 -9.66 -30.03
CA ASN A 100 -3.94 -10.99 -30.58
C ASN A 100 -4.68 -11.95 -29.62
N ASN A 101 -5.00 -11.46 -28.42
CA ASN A 101 -5.69 -12.14 -27.35
C ASN A 101 -4.92 -13.38 -26.86
N ASP A 102 -3.59 -13.29 -26.86
CA ASP A 102 -2.72 -14.34 -26.36
C ASP A 102 -2.76 -14.48 -24.84
N PRO A 103 -2.61 -15.71 -24.29
CA PRO A 103 -2.59 -15.90 -22.85
C PRO A 103 -1.32 -15.31 -22.23
N LEU A 104 -1.50 -14.42 -21.25
CA LEU A 104 -0.38 -13.74 -20.59
C LEU A 104 0.11 -14.48 -19.34
N ARG A 105 1.42 -14.43 -19.11
CA ARG A 105 2.07 -14.80 -17.86
C ARG A 105 2.67 -13.56 -17.20
N TYR A 106 2.45 -13.42 -15.90
CA TYR A 106 2.96 -12.28 -15.14
C TYR A 106 4.19 -12.65 -14.31
N THR A 107 5.10 -11.70 -14.18
CA THR A 107 6.20 -11.68 -13.22
C THR A 107 6.30 -10.29 -12.60
N THR A 108 6.91 -10.19 -11.42
CA THR A 108 7.06 -8.91 -10.72
C THR A 108 8.44 -8.78 -10.10
N THR A 109 8.97 -7.56 -10.07
CA THR A 109 10.04 -7.20 -9.14
C THR A 109 9.47 -6.92 -7.76
N GLN A 110 10.35 -6.79 -6.77
CA GLN A 110 10.01 -6.30 -5.44
C GLN A 110 10.20 -4.78 -5.40
N GLY A 111 9.57 -4.13 -4.42
CA GLY A 111 9.84 -2.74 -4.08
C GLY A 111 11.07 -2.63 -3.16
N ALA A 112 11.53 -1.41 -2.92
CA ALA A 112 12.61 -1.15 -1.98
C ALA A 112 12.14 -1.23 -0.52
N HIS A 113 10.84 -1.02 -0.29
CA HIS A 113 10.22 -0.91 1.02
C HIS A 113 9.14 -1.96 1.28
N GLY A 114 8.87 -2.84 0.32
CA GLY A 114 7.90 -3.90 0.49
C GLY A 114 8.02 -5.04 -0.52
N THR A 115 7.25 -6.09 -0.25
CA THR A 115 7.17 -7.27 -1.09
C THR A 115 5.90 -7.25 -1.94
N VAL A 116 6.01 -7.76 -3.16
CA VAL A 116 4.92 -7.88 -4.13
C VAL A 116 4.77 -9.33 -4.54
N THR A 117 3.55 -9.83 -4.45
CA THR A 117 3.12 -11.10 -5.05
C THR A 117 2.10 -10.83 -6.15
N ILE A 118 2.23 -11.49 -7.30
CA ILE A 118 1.29 -11.37 -8.42
C ILE A 118 0.68 -12.71 -8.79
N ASN A 119 -0.62 -12.70 -9.02
CA ASN A 119 -1.40 -13.85 -9.45
C ASN A 119 -1.52 -13.91 -10.99
N PRO A 120 -1.81 -15.10 -11.55
CA PRO A 120 -1.94 -15.27 -13.00
C PRO A 120 -3.03 -14.43 -13.67
N ASN A 121 -4.02 -13.94 -12.92
CA ASN A 121 -5.08 -13.08 -13.42
C ASN A 121 -4.74 -11.57 -13.35
N GLY A 122 -3.52 -11.21 -12.96
CA GLY A 122 -3.08 -9.82 -12.84
C GLY A 122 -3.48 -9.13 -11.52
N THR A 123 -4.09 -9.84 -10.58
CA THR A 123 -4.24 -9.32 -9.21
C THR A 123 -2.90 -9.41 -8.49
N PHE A 124 -2.56 -8.41 -7.69
CA PHE A 124 -1.33 -8.39 -6.91
C PHE A 124 -1.61 -7.95 -5.48
N THR A 125 -0.71 -8.33 -4.58
CA THR A 125 -0.65 -7.86 -3.19
C THR A 125 0.71 -7.24 -2.95
N TYR A 126 0.72 -6.02 -2.42
CA TYR A 126 1.91 -5.35 -1.91
C TYR A 126 1.82 -5.22 -0.39
N THR A 127 2.92 -5.56 0.29
CA THR A 127 3.03 -5.49 1.75
C THR A 127 4.35 -4.79 2.09
N PRO A 128 4.32 -3.60 2.73
CA PRO A 128 5.52 -2.97 3.26
C PRO A 128 6.26 -3.88 4.23
N THR A 129 7.59 -3.79 4.25
CA THR A 129 8.43 -4.49 5.23
C THR A 129 8.41 -3.79 6.58
N ASP A 130 8.29 -2.46 6.58
CA ASP A 130 8.04 -1.66 7.78
C ASP A 130 6.51 -1.44 7.93
N PRO A 131 5.89 -1.91 9.02
CA PRO A 131 4.46 -1.71 9.27
C PRO A 131 4.03 -0.24 9.26
N HIS A 132 4.96 0.69 9.52
CA HIS A 132 4.71 2.13 9.58
C HIS A 132 5.24 2.87 8.35
N PHE A 133 5.54 2.16 7.25
CA PHE A 133 6.05 2.79 6.04
C PHE A 133 5.06 3.84 5.50
N THR A 134 5.57 5.05 5.30
CA THR A 134 4.88 6.14 4.61
C THR A 134 5.76 6.64 3.47
N GLY A 135 5.11 7.07 2.38
CA GLY A 135 5.79 7.51 1.17
C GLY A 135 5.60 6.56 0.00
N THR A 136 6.52 6.62 -0.96
CA THR A 136 6.38 5.94 -2.25
C THR A 136 7.27 4.70 -2.33
N ASP A 137 6.75 3.61 -2.88
CA ASP A 137 7.54 2.47 -3.33
C ASP A 137 7.22 2.14 -4.80
N THR A 138 8.19 1.56 -5.50
CA THR A 138 8.09 1.27 -6.93
C THR A 138 8.49 -0.15 -7.25
N PHE A 139 7.68 -0.81 -8.07
CA PHE A 139 7.98 -2.14 -8.58
C PHE A 139 7.48 -2.27 -10.02
N THR A 140 7.98 -3.27 -10.73
CA THR A 140 7.62 -3.51 -12.13
C THR A 140 6.91 -4.84 -12.27
N ILE A 141 5.73 -4.83 -12.89
CA ILE A 141 5.05 -6.03 -13.35
C ILE A 141 5.34 -6.20 -14.85
N THR A 142 5.75 -7.40 -15.25
CA THR A 142 6.01 -7.77 -16.64
C THR A 142 5.03 -8.85 -17.08
N ALA A 143 4.29 -8.57 -18.15
CA ALA A 143 3.48 -9.53 -18.88
C ALA A 143 4.31 -10.17 -20.00
N ASN A 144 4.12 -11.47 -20.21
CA ASN A 144 4.73 -12.25 -21.27
C ASN A 144 3.67 -13.04 -22.05
N ASP A 145 3.65 -12.92 -23.37
CA ASP A 145 2.71 -13.59 -24.29
C ASP A 145 3.27 -14.87 -24.95
N ASP A 146 4.48 -15.31 -24.58
CA ASP A 146 5.22 -16.45 -25.18
C ASP A 146 4.58 -17.83 -24.99
N LYS A 147 3.44 -17.92 -24.31
CA LYS A 147 2.77 -19.20 -24.01
C LYS A 147 2.41 -19.97 -25.27
N ASN A 148 1.99 -19.25 -26.31
CA ASN A 148 1.82 -19.79 -27.64
C ASN A 148 2.97 -19.30 -28.50
N PHE A 149 3.64 -20.22 -29.19
CA PHE A 149 4.70 -19.84 -30.11
C PHE A 149 4.16 -18.95 -31.24
N HIS A 150 4.73 -17.75 -31.35
CA HIS A 150 4.46 -16.78 -32.40
C HIS A 150 5.69 -15.88 -32.60
N LEU A 151 5.62 -14.99 -33.57
CA LEU A 151 6.69 -14.08 -33.95
C LEU A 151 6.18 -12.63 -33.97
N HIS A 152 7.06 -11.69 -33.63
CA HIS A 152 6.80 -10.24 -33.60
C HIS A 152 7.34 -9.53 -34.85
N GLY A 153 7.10 -10.13 -36.02
CA GLY A 153 7.48 -9.60 -37.33
C GLY A 153 8.34 -10.56 -38.18
N PRO A 154 8.53 -10.24 -39.48
CA PRO A 154 9.13 -11.14 -40.45
C PRO A 154 10.62 -11.44 -40.22
N LEU A 155 11.31 -10.70 -39.34
CA LEU A 155 12.71 -10.97 -38.95
C LEU A 155 12.84 -11.58 -37.55
N ALA A 156 11.72 -11.76 -36.84
CA ALA A 156 11.74 -12.29 -35.47
C ALA A 156 12.20 -13.75 -35.42
N PHE A 157 12.24 -14.48 -36.54
CA PHE A 157 12.87 -15.81 -36.60
C PHE A 157 14.38 -15.80 -36.26
N LEU A 158 15.06 -14.65 -36.37
CA LEU A 158 16.45 -14.48 -35.95
C LEU A 158 16.58 -14.26 -34.43
N ARG A 159 15.48 -13.95 -33.75
CA ARG A 159 15.38 -13.67 -32.30
C ARG A 159 13.99 -14.11 -31.78
N PRO A 160 13.76 -15.43 -31.64
CA PRO A 160 12.44 -15.95 -31.32
C PRO A 160 11.92 -15.51 -29.94
N ASP A 161 12.80 -15.11 -29.01
CA ASP A 161 12.40 -14.63 -27.68
C ASP A 161 12.10 -13.10 -27.66
N TRP A 162 12.21 -12.41 -28.80
CA TRP A 162 12.05 -10.96 -28.87
C TRP A 162 10.59 -10.56 -29.12
N GLY A 163 10.13 -9.57 -28.36
CA GLY A 163 8.81 -8.99 -28.55
C GLY A 163 7.83 -9.40 -27.45
N HIS A 164 8.02 -10.56 -26.84
CA HIS A 164 7.03 -11.20 -25.98
C HIS A 164 6.75 -10.53 -24.65
N THR A 165 7.62 -9.62 -24.19
CA THR A 165 7.52 -9.01 -22.86
C THR A 165 7.13 -7.55 -22.93
N SER A 166 6.21 -7.15 -22.06
CA SER A 166 5.81 -5.77 -21.82
C SER A 166 5.74 -5.50 -20.33
N SER A 167 6.15 -4.30 -19.91
CA SER A 167 6.28 -3.99 -18.49
C SER A 167 5.56 -2.71 -18.11
N ALA A 168 4.96 -2.72 -16.92
CA ALA A 168 4.38 -1.58 -16.23
C ALA A 168 5.16 -1.33 -14.93
N THR A 169 5.71 -0.13 -14.77
CA THR A 169 6.22 0.34 -13.49
C THR A 169 5.07 0.93 -12.70
N LEU A 170 4.78 0.33 -11.55
CA LEU A 170 3.75 0.77 -10.62
C LEU A 170 4.44 1.53 -9.49
N THR A 171 3.93 2.72 -9.19
CA THR A 171 4.30 3.50 -8.01
C THR A 171 3.13 3.43 -7.03
N ILE A 172 3.36 2.84 -5.87
CA ILE A 172 2.43 2.88 -4.74
C ILE A 172 2.83 4.03 -3.84
N THR A 173 1.87 4.88 -3.51
CA THR A 173 2.02 5.90 -2.48
C THR A 173 1.15 5.50 -1.30
N LEU A 174 1.80 5.23 -0.17
CA LEU A 174 1.18 5.06 1.13
C LEU A 174 1.21 6.40 1.84
N ASP A 175 0.07 7.08 1.84
CA ASP A 175 -0.11 8.24 2.67
C ASP A 175 -0.32 7.78 4.11
N LYS A 176 0.20 8.56 5.07
CA LYS A 176 -0.20 8.40 6.47
C LYS A 176 -1.72 8.54 6.49
N ALA A 177 -2.44 7.44 6.78
CA ALA A 177 -3.89 7.46 6.97
C ALA A 177 -4.22 8.65 7.86
N GLY A 178 -5.24 9.45 7.52
CA GLY A 178 -5.60 10.67 8.26
C GLY A 178 -5.34 10.53 9.75
N ASN A 179 -4.24 11.13 10.22
CA ASN A 179 -3.66 10.84 11.52
C ASN A 179 -4.68 11.11 12.62
N VAL A 180 -4.98 10.10 13.44
CA VAL A 180 -5.93 10.19 14.54
C VAL A 180 -5.14 10.42 15.82
N ALA A 181 -5.50 11.46 16.56
CA ALA A 181 -4.85 11.73 17.84
C ALA A 181 -4.92 10.53 18.79
N PRO A 182 -3.83 10.24 19.52
CA PRO A 182 -3.85 9.22 20.56
C PRO A 182 -4.97 9.50 21.55
N VAL A 183 -5.59 8.45 22.06
CA VAL A 183 -6.69 8.57 23.02
C VAL A 183 -6.24 8.01 24.37
N ILE A 184 -6.33 8.83 25.41
CA ILE A 184 -6.12 8.40 26.80
C ILE A 184 -7.45 7.88 27.35
N THR A 185 -7.45 6.65 27.86
CA THR A 185 -8.62 5.96 28.43
C THR A 185 -8.26 5.13 29.66
N ASN A 186 -9.27 4.52 30.31
CA ASN A 186 -9.10 3.52 31.37
C ASN A 186 -8.20 3.95 32.55
N HIS A 187 -8.24 5.24 32.91
CA HIS A 187 -7.48 5.73 34.06
C HIS A 187 -7.99 5.11 35.36
N THR A 188 -7.08 4.50 36.12
CA THR A 188 -7.35 3.89 37.43
C THR A 188 -6.37 4.46 38.46
N GLY A 189 -6.90 4.85 39.62
CA GLY A 189 -6.20 5.64 40.64
C GLY A 189 -6.62 7.11 40.59
N PRO A 190 -5.81 8.04 41.13
CA PRO A 190 -4.56 7.78 41.84
C PRO A 190 -4.73 7.09 43.20
N THR A 191 -3.68 6.40 43.65
CA THR A 191 -3.49 5.97 45.03
C THR A 191 -2.33 6.75 45.65
N THR A 192 -2.50 7.20 46.90
CA THR A 192 -1.49 7.98 47.60
C THR A 192 -1.02 7.24 48.85
N SER A 193 0.30 7.15 49.06
CA SER A 193 0.90 6.65 50.29
C SER A 193 1.01 7.75 51.36
N THR A 194 1.37 7.35 52.59
CA THR A 194 1.49 8.28 53.73
C THR A 194 2.57 9.35 53.56
N ASP A 195 3.50 9.17 52.63
CA ASP A 195 4.52 10.16 52.26
C ASP A 195 4.11 11.06 51.08
N GLY A 196 2.84 11.01 50.65
CA GLY A 196 2.30 11.83 49.56
C GLY A 196 2.73 11.38 48.16
N LYS A 197 3.41 10.23 48.04
CA LYS A 197 3.72 9.65 46.72
C LYS A 197 2.44 9.11 46.09
N THR A 198 2.20 9.46 44.84
CA THR A 198 0.97 9.14 44.12
C THR A 198 1.24 8.24 42.92
N THR A 199 0.50 7.15 42.77
CA THR A 199 0.63 6.22 41.63
C THR A 199 -0.70 5.98 40.94
N GLY A 200 -0.64 5.61 39.67
CA GLY A 200 -1.82 5.16 38.93
C GLY A 200 -1.46 4.61 37.56
N ILE A 201 -2.49 4.18 36.85
CA ILE A 201 -2.37 3.61 35.51
C ILE A 201 -3.40 4.21 34.56
N PHE A 202 -3.07 4.30 33.28
CA PHE A 202 -4.03 4.59 32.21
C PHE A 202 -3.60 3.89 30.93
N THR A 203 -4.53 3.77 29.98
CA THR A 203 -4.24 3.24 28.64
C THR A 203 -4.13 4.40 27.66
N VAL A 204 -3.13 4.38 26.79
CA VAL A 204 -3.09 5.21 25.59
C VAL A 204 -3.24 4.30 24.39
N THR A 205 -4.16 4.64 23.50
CA THR A 205 -4.34 3.92 22.24
C THR A 205 -4.05 4.86 21.08
N ASP A 206 -3.16 4.44 20.19
CA ASP A 206 -2.93 5.05 18.90
C ASP A 206 -3.39 4.07 17.81
N LEU A 207 -4.36 4.48 17.00
CA LEU A 207 -4.93 3.63 15.95
C LEU A 207 -4.07 3.59 14.68
N ASN A 208 -3.06 4.44 14.59
CA ASN A 208 -2.16 4.55 13.45
C ASN A 208 -0.81 3.85 13.69
N GLY A 209 -0.56 3.35 14.92
CA GLY A 209 0.67 2.65 15.28
C GLY A 209 1.88 3.55 15.48
N ASP A 210 1.69 4.87 15.50
CA ASP A 210 2.81 5.81 15.64
C ASP A 210 3.45 5.75 17.05
N PRO A 211 4.75 6.08 17.18
CA PRO A 211 5.42 6.14 18.48
C PRO A 211 4.78 7.17 19.42
N ILE A 212 4.32 6.71 20.58
CA ILE A 212 3.68 7.57 21.59
C ILE A 212 4.72 8.25 22.49
N THR A 213 4.65 9.57 22.58
CA THR A 213 5.36 10.38 23.59
C THR A 213 4.37 11.03 24.55
N LEU A 214 4.70 11.06 25.85
CA LEU A 214 3.89 11.75 26.86
C LEU A 214 4.43 13.15 27.15
N ASN A 215 3.55 14.13 27.13
CA ASN A 215 3.83 15.49 27.56
C ASN A 215 3.19 15.72 28.94
N LEU A 216 4.01 16.17 29.88
CA LEU A 216 3.64 16.43 31.27
C LEU A 216 3.67 17.93 31.55
N SER A 217 2.69 18.45 32.29
CA SER A 217 2.75 19.80 32.82
C SER A 217 3.93 19.96 33.79
N GLN A 218 4.53 21.15 33.84
CA GLN A 218 5.53 21.44 34.85
C GLN A 218 4.95 21.30 36.27
N THR A 219 5.69 20.63 37.13
CA THR A 219 5.37 20.46 38.55
C THR A 219 6.27 21.36 39.40
N THR A 220 5.69 21.94 40.44
CA THR A 220 6.38 22.79 41.43
C THR A 220 6.58 22.07 42.76
N LYS A 221 5.73 21.08 43.08
CA LYS A 221 5.73 20.35 44.35
C LYS A 221 6.37 18.97 44.26
N GLY A 222 6.63 18.44 43.08
CA GLY A 222 7.26 17.13 42.92
C GLY A 222 7.83 16.83 41.53
N THR A 223 8.06 15.54 41.28
CA THR A 223 8.53 15.00 39.99
C THR A 223 7.66 13.84 39.56
N VAL A 224 7.38 13.74 38.26
CA VAL A 224 6.64 12.60 37.67
C VAL A 224 7.59 11.71 36.88
N THR A 225 7.52 10.42 37.14
CA THR A 225 8.16 9.36 36.32
C THR A 225 7.08 8.46 35.75
N TYR A 226 7.29 7.91 34.56
CA TYR A 226 6.35 6.98 33.93
C TYR A 226 7.07 5.84 33.21
N ALA A 227 6.36 4.74 33.00
CA ALA A 227 6.75 3.63 32.15
C ALA A 227 5.60 3.32 31.18
N ILE A 228 5.95 3.09 29.91
CA ILE A 228 5.01 2.73 28.84
C ILE A 228 5.29 1.28 28.48
N THR A 229 4.26 0.43 28.55
CA THR A 229 4.33 -0.99 28.21
C THR A 229 3.32 -1.29 27.12
N PRO A 230 3.73 -1.82 25.95
CA PRO A 230 2.79 -2.27 24.91
C PRO A 230 1.81 -3.31 25.46
N ASP A 231 0.53 -3.19 25.10
CA ASP A 231 -0.48 -4.20 25.40
C ASP A 231 -0.38 -5.33 24.37
N ALA A 232 -0.08 -6.54 24.83
CA ALA A 232 0.08 -7.70 23.96
C ALA A 232 -1.24 -8.21 23.36
N THR A 233 -2.39 -7.71 23.81
CA THR A 233 -3.72 -8.21 23.43
C THR A 233 -4.49 -7.26 22.52
N THR A 234 -4.11 -5.97 22.51
CA THR A 234 -4.81 -4.94 21.73
C THR A 234 -3.79 -4.15 20.90
N PRO A 235 -3.79 -4.29 19.57
CA PRO A 235 -2.85 -3.56 18.72
C PRO A 235 -2.96 -2.03 18.90
N GLY A 236 -1.82 -1.34 18.91
CA GLY A 236 -1.74 0.11 19.13
C GLY A 236 -2.06 0.59 20.56
N ALA A 237 -2.39 -0.30 21.49
CA ALA A 237 -2.64 0.06 22.89
C ALA A 237 -1.38 -0.08 23.76
N HIS A 238 -1.19 0.89 24.64
CA HIS A 238 -0.10 0.93 25.60
C HIS A 238 -0.64 1.20 27.00
N THR A 239 -0.19 0.40 27.97
CA THR A 239 -0.43 0.68 29.39
C THR A 239 0.65 1.61 29.91
N VAL A 240 0.25 2.74 30.50
CA VAL A 240 1.13 3.68 31.16
C VAL A 240 0.98 3.55 32.67
N THR A 241 2.08 3.31 33.37
CA THR A 241 2.16 3.42 34.83
C THR A 241 2.89 4.71 35.17
N TYR A 242 2.30 5.56 36.02
CA TYR A 242 2.94 6.80 36.47
C TYR A 242 3.16 6.80 37.98
N THR A 243 4.15 7.57 38.39
CA THR A 243 4.47 7.84 39.79
C THR A 243 4.82 9.32 39.94
N TYR A 244 4.05 10.04 40.74
CA TYR A 244 4.40 11.36 41.24
C TYR A 244 5.06 11.24 42.61
N THR A 245 6.21 11.88 42.77
CA THR A 245 6.96 11.92 44.03
C THR A 245 7.09 13.37 44.50
N PRO A 246 6.45 13.77 45.62
CA PRO A 246 6.56 15.13 46.13
C PRO A 246 7.97 15.39 46.68
N THR A 247 8.44 16.62 46.51
CA THR A 247 9.70 17.08 47.11
C THR A 247 9.60 17.12 48.64
N PHE A 248 10.74 17.08 49.32
CA PHE A 248 10.76 17.26 50.77
C PHE A 248 10.14 18.60 51.21
N ALA A 249 10.43 19.68 50.47
CA ALA A 249 9.88 21.00 50.75
C ALA A 249 8.35 21.03 50.64
N ALA A 250 7.78 20.39 49.61
CA ALA A 250 6.33 20.28 49.47
C ALA A 250 5.69 19.48 50.61
N ARG A 251 6.30 18.35 51.01
CA ARG A 251 5.80 17.55 52.15
C ARG A 251 5.87 18.31 53.46
N LEU A 252 6.94 19.05 53.70
CA LEU A 252 7.07 19.90 54.88
C LEU A 252 6.02 21.02 54.85
N ALA A 253 5.84 21.69 53.71
CA ALA A 253 4.83 22.72 53.55
C ALA A 253 3.40 22.18 53.80
N ALA A 254 3.10 20.98 53.34
CA ALA A 254 1.83 20.29 53.56
C ALA A 254 1.55 19.96 55.04
N SER A 255 2.58 19.97 55.91
CA SER A 255 2.42 19.68 57.35
C SER A 255 1.83 20.85 58.16
N TYR A 256 1.81 22.06 57.60
CA TYR A 256 1.24 23.24 58.26
C TYR A 256 -0.28 23.25 58.14
N ALA A 257 -0.98 23.69 59.20
CA ALA A 257 -2.43 23.79 59.20
C ALA A 257 -2.91 24.74 58.09
N GLY A 258 -3.82 24.25 57.23
CA GLY A 258 -4.38 25.01 56.11
C GLY A 258 -3.50 25.10 54.86
N ALA A 259 -2.40 24.35 54.79
CA ALA A 259 -1.56 24.28 53.59
C ALA A 259 -2.30 23.63 52.41
N ASP A 260 -1.99 24.07 51.20
CA ASP A 260 -2.41 23.39 49.97
C ASP A 260 -1.59 22.12 49.78
N THR A 261 -2.23 20.99 50.08
CA THR A 261 -1.68 19.64 50.03
C THR A 261 -1.70 19.02 48.63
N THR A 262 -2.28 19.69 47.64
CA THR A 262 -2.52 19.08 46.33
C THR A 262 -1.63 19.65 45.22
N GLU A 263 -1.36 18.86 44.18
CA GLU A 263 -0.79 19.33 42.92
C GLU A 263 -1.52 18.67 41.74
N THR A 264 -1.95 19.47 40.77
CA THR A 264 -2.56 18.97 39.54
C THR A 264 -1.50 18.79 38.46
N ILE A 265 -1.43 17.58 37.92
CA ILE A 265 -0.56 17.20 36.80
C ILE A 265 -1.45 16.97 35.59
N THR A 266 -1.17 17.67 34.50
CA THR A 266 -1.84 17.46 33.22
C THR A 266 -0.95 16.62 32.32
N ILE A 267 -1.51 15.55 31.75
CA ILE A 267 -0.83 14.65 30.81
C ILE A 267 -1.54 14.72 29.46
N THR A 268 -0.77 14.86 28.39
CA THR A 268 -1.22 14.56 27.03
C THR A 268 -0.31 13.53 26.38
N ALA A 269 -0.84 12.79 25.41
CA ALA A 269 -0.07 11.89 24.56
C ALA A 269 0.02 12.47 23.14
N THR A 270 1.16 12.33 22.48
CA THR A 270 1.36 12.76 21.09
C THR A 270 2.03 11.68 20.27
N ASP A 271 1.63 11.58 19.01
CA ASP A 271 2.22 10.73 17.96
C ASP A 271 3.27 11.48 17.12
N GLY A 272 3.68 12.69 17.55
CA GLY A 272 4.58 13.58 16.81
C GLY A 272 3.88 14.52 15.81
N THR A 273 2.63 14.25 15.47
CA THR A 273 1.78 15.03 14.55
C THR A 273 0.55 15.62 15.23
N THR A 274 -0.15 14.85 16.05
CA THR A 274 -1.34 15.30 16.80
C THR A 274 -1.24 14.93 18.28
N THR A 275 -2.18 15.46 19.08
CA THR A 275 -2.12 15.37 20.55
C THR A 275 -3.48 15.00 21.12
N SER A 276 -3.48 14.13 22.13
CA SER A 276 -4.68 13.67 22.83
C SER A 276 -5.39 14.80 23.57
N ASN A 277 -6.64 14.56 23.93
CA ASN A 277 -7.25 15.32 25.03
C ASN A 277 -6.43 15.12 26.32
N PRO A 278 -6.36 16.15 27.19
CA PRO A 278 -5.60 16.07 28.42
C PRO A 278 -6.27 15.16 29.47
N LEU A 279 -5.44 14.42 30.21
CA LEU A 279 -5.79 13.75 31.45
C LEU A 279 -5.25 14.57 32.63
N SER A 280 -6.13 15.00 33.54
CA SER A 280 -5.75 15.71 34.76
C SER A 280 -5.70 14.76 35.95
N ILE A 281 -4.58 14.78 36.68
CA ILE A 281 -4.33 13.94 37.85
C ILE A 281 -4.07 14.85 39.04
N THR A 282 -4.84 14.66 40.12
CA THR A 282 -4.59 15.36 41.39
C THR A 282 -3.78 14.46 42.30
N ALA A 283 -2.53 14.85 42.56
CA ALA A 283 -1.73 14.30 43.65
C ALA A 283 -2.08 15.03 44.96
N THR A 284 -2.09 14.30 46.07
CA THR A 284 -2.45 14.77 47.42
C THR A 284 -1.43 14.28 48.42
#